data_AF-A0A5C8K737-F1
#
_entry.id   AF-A0A5C8K737-F1
#
_cell.length_a   1.000
_cell.length_b   1.000
_cell.length_c   1.000
_cell.angle_alpha   90.00
_cell.angle_beta   90.00
_cell.angle_gamma   90.00
#
_symmetry.space_group_name_H-M   'P 1'
#
loop_
_entity.id
_entity.type
_entity.pdbx_description
1 polymer ?
#
loop_
_entity_poly.entity_id
_entity_poly.type
_entity_poly.pdbx_seq_one_letter_code
_entity_poly.pdbx_strand_id
1 'polypeptide(L)'
;MSQKKIINSRYGQAFRAIREEQNLSLDDFKKVISRASLSRFELGEASLSTDKLEEVLSIMHLSIFTFLFLADNIPVYRRYGEVFQLLREQREFERESFENIDLSQWTLKKFEEGKVMLDFAQVESALQMMHIPLYEYTYLLDKGEADYFGELYKRVDTAFLTEDWTLLRKIYEESIPYDDFRMLALATKACYEALDENEIQEVADFLFGVDVWTNLELFVFNYTVGQLSFNLIRSIWIDFFKNVTYFEDNREYRIRIVRTMAATCLVMLERERASDAQSFLAYAQAFLQSTDEFTRCLFKFTQALVNYAQTKDTQALEEMKKVIGIFDYLGDAILAEKYRRIMVKYTTILKKKKNFPDLRNFEEFEKTGL
;
A
#
# COMPACT_ATOMS: atom_id res chain seq x y z
N MET A 1 31.58 35.11 23.45
CA MET A 1 32.48 33.96 23.21
C MET A 1 32.18 33.44 21.81
N SER A 2 33.17 33.51 20.92
CA SER A 2 33.12 33.07 19.53
C SER A 2 32.67 31.61 19.44
N GLN A 3 31.58 31.33 18.72
CA GLN A 3 31.28 29.99 18.23
C GLN A 3 32.47 29.54 17.36
N LYS A 4 33.35 28.71 17.90
CA LYS A 4 34.28 27.94 17.09
C LYS A 4 33.40 27.08 16.18
N LYS A 5 33.25 27.49 14.91
CA LYS A 5 32.80 26.60 13.84
C LYS A 5 33.64 25.33 13.98
N ILE A 6 33.00 24.23 14.36
CA ILE A 6 33.63 22.93 14.38
C ILE A 6 34.07 22.70 12.93
N ILE A 7 35.37 22.83 12.67
CA ILE A 7 35.93 22.48 11.36
C ILE A 7 35.80 20.97 11.30
N ASN A 8 34.84 20.47 10.53
CA ASN A 8 34.67 19.04 10.34
C ASN A 8 35.80 18.54 9.44
N SER A 9 36.99 18.31 10.02
CA SER A 9 38.22 17.89 9.32
C SER A 9 38.00 16.63 8.48
N ARG A 10 37.01 15.83 8.84
CA ARG A 10 36.53 14.66 8.10
C ARG A 10 36.10 14.97 6.67
N TYR A 11 35.46 16.13 6.43
CA TYR A 11 34.98 16.50 5.10
C TYR A 11 36.12 16.82 4.14
N GLY A 12 37.18 17.46 4.62
CA GLY A 12 38.40 17.64 3.84
C GLY A 12 39.03 16.32 3.42
N GLN A 13 39.18 15.40 4.38
CA GLN A 13 39.77 14.09 4.14
C GLN A 13 38.91 13.23 3.19
N ALA A 14 37.59 13.24 3.38
CA ALA A 14 36.65 12.56 2.49
C ALA A 14 36.70 13.13 1.07
N PHE A 15 36.71 14.46 0.94
CA PHE A 15 36.85 15.13 -0.36
C PHE A 15 38.14 14.69 -1.07
N ARG A 16 39.26 14.69 -0.34
CA ARG A 16 40.54 14.23 -0.86
C ARG A 16 40.48 12.79 -1.36
N ALA A 17 39.95 11.88 -0.54
CA ALA A 17 39.86 10.46 -0.88
C ALA A 17 39.01 10.23 -2.14
N ILE A 18 37.87 10.92 -2.24
CA ILE A 18 36.98 10.85 -3.41
C ILE A 18 37.67 11.44 -4.64
N ARG A 19 38.32 12.60 -4.50
CA ARG A 19 39.05 13.27 -5.60
C ARG A 19 40.16 12.37 -6.15
N GLU A 20 40.96 11.78 -5.26
CA GLU A 20 42.02 10.85 -5.63
C GLU A 20 41.45 9.57 -6.27
N GLU A 21 40.32 9.04 -5.79
CA GLU A 21 39.64 7.89 -6.39
C GLU A 21 39.11 8.17 -7.82
N GLN A 22 38.68 9.40 -8.08
CA GLN A 22 38.29 9.86 -9.42
C GLN A 22 39.48 10.26 -10.30
N ASN A 23 40.73 10.10 -9.82
CA ASN A 23 41.96 10.52 -10.51
C ASN A 23 42.05 12.02 -10.84
N LEU A 24 41.38 12.87 -10.06
CA LEU A 24 41.42 14.32 -10.21
C LEU A 24 42.59 14.91 -9.42
N SER A 25 43.28 15.87 -10.01
CA SER A 25 44.36 16.63 -9.39
C SER A 25 43.84 17.90 -8.71
N LEU A 26 44.66 18.56 -7.89
CA LEU A 26 44.30 19.87 -7.33
C LEU A 26 44.16 20.96 -8.41
N ASP A 27 44.81 20.80 -9.56
CA ASP A 27 44.82 21.80 -10.64
C ASP A 27 43.51 21.80 -11.45
N ASP A 28 42.71 20.73 -11.35
CA ASP A 28 41.38 20.64 -11.99
C ASP A 28 40.37 21.63 -11.37
N PHE A 29 40.62 22.04 -10.13
CA PHE A 29 39.75 22.94 -9.36
C PHE A 29 40.18 24.42 -9.42
N LYS A 30 41.26 24.74 -10.13
CA LYS A 30 41.91 26.07 -10.11
C LYS A 30 41.01 27.23 -10.54
N LYS A 31 39.94 26.96 -11.29
CA LYS A 31 38.95 27.95 -11.72
C LYS A 31 38.03 28.39 -10.58
N VAL A 32 37.86 27.55 -9.56
CA VAL A 32 36.91 27.72 -8.45
C VAL A 32 37.62 28.06 -7.14
N ILE A 33 38.78 27.44 -6.89
CA ILE A 33 39.53 27.56 -5.64
C ILE A 33 41.04 27.44 -5.89
N SER A 34 41.84 28.17 -5.09
CA SER A 34 43.30 28.06 -5.19
C SER A 34 43.81 26.70 -4.72
N ARG A 35 44.89 26.20 -5.32
CA ARG A 35 45.55 24.94 -4.94
C ARG A 35 45.91 24.88 -3.44
N ALA A 36 46.41 26.01 -2.90
CA ALA A 36 46.77 26.10 -1.48
C ALA A 36 45.53 26.03 -0.58
N SER A 37 44.44 26.72 -0.96
CA SER A 37 43.17 26.69 -0.21
C SER A 37 42.54 25.30 -0.21
N LEU A 38 42.51 24.63 -1.37
CA LEU A 38 41.96 23.28 -1.49
C LEU A 38 42.80 22.27 -0.70
N SER A 39 44.13 22.36 -0.79
CA SER A 39 45.03 21.49 -0.02
C SER A 39 44.84 21.66 1.49
N ARG A 40 44.70 22.89 1.98
CA ARG A 40 44.43 23.14 3.42
C ARG A 40 43.07 22.60 3.85
N PHE A 41 42.05 22.71 2.98
CA PHE A 41 40.75 22.08 3.25
C PHE A 41 40.90 20.56 3.36
N GLU A 42 41.57 19.92 2.40
CA GLU A 42 41.78 18.47 2.38
C GLU A 42 42.57 17.93 3.58
N LEU A 43 43.49 18.73 4.12
CA LEU A 43 44.24 18.42 5.34
C LEU A 43 43.44 18.69 6.62
N GLY A 44 42.22 19.26 6.52
CA GLY A 44 41.39 19.62 7.67
C GLY A 44 41.83 20.91 8.37
N GLU A 45 42.73 21.68 7.77
CA GLU A 45 43.29 22.94 8.30
C GLU A 45 42.44 24.18 7.95
N ALA A 46 41.47 24.01 7.05
CA ALA A 46 40.54 25.04 6.62
C ALA A 46 39.14 24.43 6.39
N SER A 47 38.11 25.28 6.40
CA SER A 47 36.75 24.90 5.98
C SER A 47 36.39 25.65 4.71
N LEU A 48 35.51 25.07 3.90
CA LEU A 48 34.86 25.75 2.79
C LEU A 48 33.49 26.26 3.23
N SER A 49 33.02 27.35 2.62
CA SER A 49 31.59 27.67 2.66
C SER A 49 30.81 26.61 1.89
N THR A 50 29.52 26.48 2.17
CA THR A 50 28.63 25.55 1.46
C THR A 50 28.66 25.79 -0.04
N ASP A 51 28.48 27.04 -0.49
CA ASP A 51 28.53 27.40 -1.92
C ASP A 51 29.84 26.98 -2.58
N LYS A 52 30.97 27.19 -1.89
CA LYS A 52 32.29 26.83 -2.42
C LYS A 52 32.48 25.31 -2.46
N LEU A 53 31.92 24.59 -1.48
CA LEU A 53 31.92 23.12 -1.46
C LEU A 53 31.07 22.57 -2.62
N GLU A 54 29.90 23.12 -2.87
CA GLU A 54 29.03 22.72 -3.99
C GLU A 54 29.70 22.99 -5.35
N GLU A 55 30.33 24.16 -5.53
CA GLU A 55 31.07 24.46 -6.75
C GLU A 55 32.20 23.44 -7.00
N VAL A 56 32.97 23.05 -5.98
CA VAL A 56 34.04 22.04 -6.18
C VAL A 56 33.45 20.64 -6.38
N LEU A 57 32.38 20.26 -5.70
CA LEU A 57 31.72 18.96 -5.91
C LEU A 57 31.10 18.84 -7.31
N SER A 58 30.62 19.94 -7.89
CA SER A 58 30.10 19.95 -9.26
C SER A 58 31.16 19.59 -10.31
N ILE A 59 32.43 19.94 -10.08
CA ILE A 59 33.56 19.53 -10.94
C ILE A 59 33.75 18.02 -10.92
N MET A 60 33.39 17.38 -9.80
CA MET A 60 33.48 15.93 -9.59
C MET A 60 32.20 15.19 -10.02
N HIS A 61 31.21 15.91 -10.56
CA HIS A 61 29.86 15.40 -10.85
C HIS A 61 29.21 14.73 -9.62
N LEU A 62 29.35 15.37 -8.46
CA LEU A 62 28.79 14.91 -7.19
C LEU A 62 27.79 15.92 -6.64
N SER A 63 26.65 15.42 -6.17
CA SER A 63 25.77 16.19 -5.31
C SER A 63 26.37 16.30 -3.90
N ILE A 64 25.98 17.34 -3.18
CA ILE A 64 26.33 17.48 -1.76
C ILE A 64 25.80 16.29 -0.94
N PHE A 65 24.65 15.73 -1.28
CA PHE A 65 24.09 14.55 -0.62
C PHE A 65 24.98 13.32 -0.80
N THR A 66 25.37 13.00 -2.04
CA THR A 66 26.28 11.87 -2.33
C THR A 66 27.60 12.02 -1.58
N PHE A 67 28.15 13.24 -1.54
CA PHE A 67 29.35 13.54 -0.76
C PHE A 67 29.13 13.26 0.73
N LEU A 68 28.02 13.72 1.31
CA LEU A 68 27.70 13.50 2.73
C LEU A 68 27.48 12.02 3.06
N PHE A 69 26.85 11.23 2.19
CA PHE A 69 26.73 9.77 2.39
C PHE A 69 28.10 9.12 2.62
N LEU A 70 29.06 9.46 1.77
CA LEU A 70 30.42 8.92 1.83
C LEU A 70 31.21 9.50 2.99
N ALA A 71 31.19 10.83 3.11
CA ALA A 71 31.94 11.52 4.14
C ALA A 71 31.47 11.07 5.52
N ASP A 72 30.16 10.95 5.74
CA ASP A 72 29.56 10.58 7.00
C ASP A 72 29.39 9.07 7.23
N ASN A 73 29.76 8.22 6.26
CA ASN A 73 29.58 6.77 6.30
C ASN A 73 28.12 6.38 6.63
N ILE A 74 27.18 7.07 5.99
CA ILE A 74 25.75 6.83 6.21
C ILE A 74 25.43 5.41 5.69
N PRO A 75 24.85 4.53 6.52
CA PRO A 75 24.53 3.18 6.10
C PRO A 75 23.47 3.21 5.01
N VAL A 76 23.72 2.46 3.93
CA VAL A 76 22.76 2.26 2.83
C VAL A 76 22.41 0.78 2.81
N TYR A 77 21.12 0.47 2.61
CA TYR A 77 20.70 -0.90 2.40
C TYR A 77 21.25 -1.39 1.06
N ARG A 78 22.38 -2.12 1.11
CA ARG A 78 23.19 -2.54 -0.03
C ARG A 78 22.39 -3.17 -1.17
N ARG A 79 21.29 -3.83 -0.83
CA ARG A 79 20.41 -4.49 -1.78
C ARG A 79 19.79 -3.56 -2.82
N TYR A 80 19.57 -2.28 -2.50
CA TYR A 80 19.14 -1.29 -3.48
C TYR A 80 20.08 -1.29 -4.70
N GLY A 81 21.38 -1.17 -4.43
CA GLY A 81 22.43 -1.23 -5.43
C GLY A 81 22.52 -2.59 -6.14
N GLU A 82 22.47 -3.68 -5.39
CA GLU A 82 22.63 -5.04 -5.94
C GLU A 82 21.52 -5.42 -6.92
N VAL A 83 20.25 -5.16 -6.55
CA VAL A 83 19.10 -5.43 -7.43
C VAL A 83 19.15 -4.52 -8.65
N PHE A 84 19.51 -3.24 -8.48
CA PHE A 84 19.64 -2.33 -9.60
C PHE A 84 20.74 -2.79 -10.57
N GLN A 85 21.91 -3.16 -10.05
CA GLN A 85 23.03 -3.66 -10.85
C GLN A 85 22.61 -4.89 -11.66
N LEU A 86 21.95 -5.85 -11.01
CA LEU A 86 21.45 -7.07 -11.65
C LEU A 86 20.54 -6.73 -12.84
N LEU A 87 19.58 -5.83 -12.62
CA LEU A 87 18.63 -5.40 -13.65
C LEU A 87 19.30 -4.64 -14.79
N ARG A 88 20.26 -3.76 -14.47
CA ARG A 88 21.04 -3.00 -15.45
C ARG A 88 21.84 -3.92 -16.36
N GLU A 89 22.58 -4.86 -15.76
CA GLU A 89 23.39 -5.83 -16.51
C GLU A 89 22.52 -6.77 -17.34
N GLN A 90 21.37 -7.21 -16.82
CA GLN A 90 20.39 -8.02 -17.56
C GLN A 90 19.84 -7.29 -18.79
N ARG A 91 19.71 -5.96 -18.73
CA ARG A 91 19.27 -5.12 -19.86
C ARG A 91 20.43 -4.65 -20.74
N GLU A 92 21.65 -5.11 -20.48
CA GLU A 92 22.87 -4.76 -21.23
C GLU A 92 23.18 -3.25 -21.22
N PHE A 93 22.76 -2.53 -20.16
CA PHE A 93 23.10 -1.12 -19.98
C PHE A 93 24.49 -0.96 -19.35
N GLU A 94 25.39 -0.24 -20.01
CA GLU A 94 26.65 0.21 -19.41
C GLU A 94 26.38 1.38 -18.43
N ARG A 95 27.31 1.69 -17.52
CA ARG A 95 27.09 2.75 -16.51
C ARG A 95 27.06 4.14 -17.14
N GLU A 96 27.80 4.28 -18.23
CA GLU A 96 27.91 5.42 -19.14
C GLU A 96 26.54 5.84 -19.69
N SER A 97 25.62 4.87 -19.82
CA SER A 97 24.31 5.07 -20.43
C SER A 97 23.44 6.07 -19.67
N PHE A 98 23.75 6.38 -18.40
CA PHE A 98 22.94 7.23 -17.52
C PHE A 98 23.51 8.64 -17.32
N GLU A 99 24.57 9.02 -18.06
CA GLU A 99 25.16 10.36 -17.94
C GLU A 99 24.18 11.48 -18.33
N ASN A 100 23.21 11.18 -19.20
CA ASN A 100 22.17 12.13 -19.64
C ASN A 100 21.13 12.49 -18.56
N ILE A 101 21.08 11.74 -17.46
CA ILE A 101 20.20 12.00 -16.31
C ILE A 101 21.00 12.46 -15.08
N ASP A 102 22.16 13.09 -15.32
CA ASP A 102 23.08 13.58 -14.29
C ASP A 102 23.55 12.49 -13.30
N LEU A 103 23.63 11.24 -13.79
CA LEU A 103 24.11 10.10 -13.00
C LEU A 103 25.46 9.63 -13.54
N SER A 104 26.54 10.12 -12.91
CA SER A 104 27.89 9.75 -13.30
C SER A 104 28.17 8.27 -13.06
N GLN A 105 29.01 7.66 -13.91
CA GLN A 105 29.44 6.27 -13.79
C GLN A 105 29.99 5.95 -12.40
N TRP A 106 30.75 6.88 -11.83
CA TRP A 106 31.34 6.74 -10.51
C TRP A 106 30.27 6.68 -9.42
N THR A 107 29.30 7.60 -9.45
CA THR A 107 28.20 7.63 -8.48
C THR A 107 27.34 6.39 -8.61
N LEU A 108 27.01 5.97 -9.84
CA LEU A 108 26.27 4.74 -10.09
C LEU A 108 27.02 3.51 -9.54
N LYS A 109 28.33 3.40 -9.79
CA LYS A 109 29.14 2.32 -9.21
C LYS A 109 29.08 2.31 -7.68
N LYS A 110 29.17 3.48 -7.03
CA LYS A 110 29.06 3.56 -5.57
C LYS A 110 27.68 3.15 -5.06
N PHE A 111 26.62 3.47 -5.79
CA PHE A 111 25.27 3.02 -5.46
C PHE A 111 25.15 1.50 -5.55
N GLU A 112 25.63 0.89 -6.64
CA GLU A 112 25.65 -0.56 -6.84
C GLU A 112 26.45 -1.30 -5.76
N GLU A 113 27.54 -0.69 -5.28
CA GLU A 113 28.34 -1.19 -4.15
C GLU A 113 27.65 -0.99 -2.78
N GLY A 114 26.50 -0.32 -2.72
CA GLY A 114 25.77 0.00 -1.49
C GLY A 114 26.46 1.06 -0.62
N LYS A 115 27.24 1.96 -1.22
CA LYS A 115 28.00 3.01 -0.50
C LYS A 115 27.32 4.36 -0.47
N VAL A 116 26.44 4.62 -1.43
CA VAL A 116 25.63 5.85 -1.52
C VAL A 116 24.20 5.50 -1.89
N MET A 117 23.26 6.36 -1.54
CA MET A 117 21.91 6.32 -2.08
C MET A 117 21.82 7.31 -3.24
N LEU A 118 21.14 6.92 -4.32
CA LEU A 118 20.79 7.85 -5.40
C LEU A 118 19.56 8.67 -5.01
N ASP A 119 19.40 9.83 -5.66
CA ASP A 119 18.14 10.55 -5.60
C ASP A 119 17.01 9.68 -6.16
N PHE A 120 15.81 9.80 -5.59
CA PHE A 120 14.63 9.12 -6.12
C PHE A 120 14.43 9.37 -7.62
N ALA A 121 14.60 10.62 -8.07
CA ALA A 121 14.45 10.98 -9.48
C ALA A 121 15.48 10.28 -10.38
N GLN A 122 16.70 10.05 -9.88
CA GLN A 122 17.74 9.32 -10.60
C GLN A 122 17.41 7.83 -10.70
N VAL A 123 16.95 7.23 -9.60
CA VAL A 123 16.50 5.82 -9.60
C VAL A 123 15.34 5.65 -10.57
N GLU A 124 14.31 6.49 -10.48
CA GLU A 124 13.13 6.42 -11.34
C GLU A 124 13.49 6.60 -12.82
N SER A 125 14.27 7.62 -13.15
CA SER A 125 14.69 7.89 -14.54
C SER A 125 15.51 6.73 -15.11
N ALA A 126 16.44 6.19 -14.32
CA ALA A 126 17.27 5.08 -14.76
C ALA A 126 16.45 3.79 -14.96
N LEU A 127 15.50 3.50 -14.07
CA LEU A 127 14.57 2.38 -14.22
C LEU A 127 13.69 2.56 -15.48
N GLN A 128 13.19 3.76 -15.76
CA GLN A 128 12.43 4.06 -16.97
C GLN A 128 13.26 3.84 -18.25
N MET A 129 14.53 4.28 -18.26
CA MET A 129 15.46 4.02 -19.37
C MET A 129 15.65 2.53 -19.63
N MET A 130 15.67 1.72 -18.57
CA MET A 130 15.77 0.26 -18.64
C MET A 130 14.44 -0.45 -18.92
N HIS A 131 13.34 0.30 -19.08
CA HIS A 131 11.97 -0.20 -19.19
C HIS A 131 11.55 -1.10 -18.02
N ILE A 132 11.88 -0.66 -16.80
CA ILE A 132 11.55 -1.36 -15.56
C ILE A 132 10.61 -0.45 -14.76
N PRO A 133 9.36 -0.85 -14.54
CA PRO A 133 8.48 -0.13 -13.63
C PRO A 133 9.05 -0.10 -12.20
N LEU A 134 8.90 1.03 -11.51
CA LEU A 134 9.38 1.17 -10.13
C LEU A 134 8.84 0.09 -9.20
N TYR A 135 7.57 -0.31 -9.36
CA TYR A 135 6.97 -1.35 -8.52
C TYR A 135 7.63 -2.73 -8.68
N GLU A 136 8.20 -3.06 -9.85
CA GLU A 136 8.91 -4.32 -10.06
C GLU A 136 10.26 -4.30 -9.36
N TYR A 137 10.94 -3.15 -9.42
CA TYR A 137 12.17 -2.94 -8.69
C TYR A 137 11.94 -3.10 -7.19
N THR A 138 10.93 -2.44 -6.62
CA THR A 138 10.60 -2.57 -5.19
C THR A 138 10.23 -4.01 -4.81
N TYR A 139 9.44 -4.70 -5.64
CA TYR A 139 9.11 -6.10 -5.43
C TYR A 139 10.35 -7.01 -5.36
N LEU A 140 11.36 -6.76 -6.21
CA LEU A 140 12.61 -7.53 -6.20
C LEU A 140 13.49 -7.23 -4.97
N LEU A 141 13.41 -6.02 -4.41
CA LEU A 141 14.07 -5.68 -3.14
C LEU A 141 13.54 -6.52 -1.97
N ASP A 142 12.28 -6.94 -2.04
CA ASP A 142 11.65 -7.78 -1.02
C ASP A 142 11.76 -9.29 -1.34
N LYS A 143 12.67 -9.69 -2.23
CA LYS A 143 12.86 -11.10 -2.73
C LYS A 143 11.66 -11.61 -3.52
N GLY A 144 10.87 -10.72 -4.08
CA GLY A 144 9.59 -11.08 -4.68
C GLY A 144 8.55 -11.47 -3.64
N GLU A 145 8.70 -11.02 -2.40
CA GLU A 145 7.60 -11.01 -1.44
C GLU A 145 6.80 -9.71 -1.62
N ALA A 146 5.51 -9.75 -1.27
CA ALA A 146 4.72 -8.54 -1.18
C ALA A 146 5.30 -7.63 -0.09
N ASP A 147 5.00 -6.33 -0.16
CA ASP A 147 5.33 -5.44 0.95
C ASP A 147 4.66 -5.93 2.25
N TYR A 148 5.24 -5.56 3.39
CA TYR A 148 4.81 -6.04 4.70
C TYR A 148 3.29 -5.87 4.93
N PHE A 149 2.72 -4.73 4.53
CA PHE A 149 1.29 -4.46 4.67
C PHE A 149 0.47 -5.31 3.70
N GLY A 150 0.90 -5.42 2.45
CA GLY A 150 0.29 -6.28 1.44
C GLY A 150 0.14 -7.74 1.91
N GLU A 151 1.20 -8.32 2.48
CA GLU A 151 1.14 -9.69 3.01
C GLU A 151 0.22 -9.79 4.25
N LEU A 152 0.21 -8.78 5.12
CA LEU A 152 -0.67 -8.74 6.27
C LEU A 152 -2.15 -8.67 5.87
N TYR A 153 -2.50 -7.82 4.90
CA TYR A 153 -3.85 -7.76 4.35
C TYR A 153 -4.27 -9.10 3.75
N LYS A 154 -3.38 -9.74 2.97
CA LYS A 154 -3.65 -11.04 2.37
C LYS A 154 -3.86 -12.14 3.41
N ARG A 155 -3.11 -12.13 4.51
CA ARG A 155 -3.31 -13.05 5.65
C ARG A 155 -4.69 -12.86 6.27
N VAL A 156 -5.14 -11.62 6.49
CA VAL A 156 -6.49 -11.33 7.01
C VAL A 156 -7.57 -11.72 6.01
N ASP A 157 -7.44 -11.35 4.74
CA ASP A 157 -8.36 -11.71 3.66
C ASP A 157 -8.56 -13.23 3.59
N THR A 158 -7.45 -13.98 3.64
CA THR A 158 -7.46 -15.45 3.58
C THR A 158 -8.14 -16.02 4.82
N ALA A 159 -7.73 -15.58 6.02
CA ALA A 159 -8.29 -16.08 7.28
C ALA A 159 -9.80 -15.78 7.39
N PHE A 160 -10.24 -14.59 6.96
CA PHE A 160 -11.66 -14.23 6.90
C PHE A 160 -12.43 -15.03 5.85
N LEU A 161 -11.79 -15.40 4.74
CA LEU A 161 -12.41 -16.25 3.72
C LEU A 161 -12.57 -17.69 4.21
N THR A 162 -11.54 -18.24 4.85
CA THR A 162 -11.51 -19.61 5.37
C THR A 162 -12.12 -19.77 6.76
N GLU A 163 -12.59 -18.68 7.36
CA GLU A 163 -13.16 -18.64 8.72
C GLU A 163 -12.17 -19.13 9.79
N ASP A 164 -10.89 -18.82 9.60
CA ASP A 164 -9.84 -19.12 10.58
C ASP A 164 -9.76 -18.00 11.63
N TRP A 165 -10.68 -18.06 12.59
CA TRP A 165 -10.77 -17.10 13.70
C TRP A 165 -9.55 -17.14 14.62
N THR A 166 -8.84 -18.27 14.67
CA THR A 166 -7.62 -18.41 15.48
C THR A 166 -6.50 -17.59 14.87
N LEU A 167 -6.32 -17.68 13.55
CA LEU A 167 -5.34 -16.89 12.83
C LEU A 167 -5.68 -15.39 12.88
N LEU A 168 -6.95 -15.00 12.74
CA LEU A 168 -7.36 -13.59 12.88
C LEU A 168 -7.03 -13.02 14.26
N ARG A 169 -7.31 -13.77 15.33
CA ARG A 169 -6.95 -13.36 16.70
C ARG A 169 -5.45 -13.21 16.87
N LYS A 170 -4.68 -14.17 16.34
CA LYS A 170 -3.21 -14.10 16.36
C LYS A 170 -2.69 -12.86 15.63
N ILE A 171 -3.23 -12.55 14.46
CA ILE A 171 -2.86 -11.35 13.68
C ILE A 171 -3.16 -10.08 14.48
N TYR A 172 -4.33 -10.00 15.11
CA TYR A 172 -4.70 -8.89 15.98
C TYR A 172 -3.69 -8.72 17.13
N GLU A 173 -3.38 -9.79 17.87
CA GLU A 173 -2.44 -9.78 19.00
C GLU A 173 -1.02 -9.38 18.59
N GLU A 174 -0.58 -9.78 17.38
CA GLU A 174 0.71 -9.38 16.80
C GLU A 174 0.73 -7.90 16.40
N SER A 175 -0.41 -7.35 15.97
CA SER A 175 -0.51 -5.99 15.39
C SER A 175 -0.80 -4.91 16.43
N ILE A 176 -1.62 -5.20 17.44
CA ILE A 176 -2.11 -4.24 18.42
C ILE A 176 -1.04 -3.48 19.23
N PRO A 177 0.18 -4.01 19.51
CA PRO A 177 1.19 -3.29 20.27
C PRO A 177 1.80 -2.08 19.54
N TYR A 178 1.56 -1.94 18.24
CA TYR A 178 2.18 -0.93 17.39
C TYR A 178 1.13 0.08 16.94
N ASP A 179 1.33 1.35 17.28
CA ASP A 179 0.40 2.43 16.97
C ASP A 179 0.12 2.55 15.46
N ASP A 180 1.15 2.37 14.62
CA ASP A 180 1.04 2.39 13.15
C ASP A 180 0.10 1.30 12.60
N PHE A 181 -0.15 0.24 13.37
CA PHE A 181 -0.99 -0.90 12.99
C PHE A 181 -2.35 -0.90 13.67
N ARG A 182 -2.66 0.12 14.50
CA ARG A 182 -3.86 0.17 15.33
C ARG A 182 -5.15 0.00 14.52
N MET A 183 -5.29 0.70 13.41
CA MET A 183 -6.49 0.60 12.55
C MET A 183 -6.63 -0.77 11.88
N LEU A 184 -5.51 -1.36 11.43
CA LEU A 184 -5.49 -2.71 10.87
C LEU A 184 -5.87 -3.74 11.93
N ALA A 185 -5.35 -3.60 13.15
CA ALA A 185 -5.69 -4.46 14.27
C ALA A 185 -7.19 -4.40 14.57
N LEU A 186 -7.78 -3.20 14.68
CA LEU A 186 -9.22 -3.03 14.89
C LEU A 186 -10.05 -3.63 13.75
N ALA A 187 -9.65 -3.41 12.50
CA ALA A 187 -10.29 -4.03 11.35
C ALA A 187 -10.22 -5.57 11.42
N THR A 188 -9.10 -6.12 11.87
CA THR A 188 -8.92 -7.57 12.06
C THR A 188 -9.78 -8.10 13.19
N LYS A 189 -9.86 -7.40 14.33
CA LYS A 189 -10.75 -7.73 15.46
C LYS A 189 -12.21 -7.77 15.01
N ALA A 190 -12.63 -6.77 14.23
CA ALA A 190 -13.98 -6.65 13.69
C ALA A 190 -14.44 -7.87 12.86
N CYS A 191 -13.51 -8.68 12.34
CA CYS A 191 -13.81 -9.91 11.62
C CYS A 191 -14.36 -11.04 12.50
N TYR A 192 -14.00 -11.09 13.79
CA TYR A 192 -14.34 -12.21 14.68
C TYR A 192 -14.98 -11.77 16.01
N GLU A 193 -14.90 -10.49 16.34
CA GLU A 193 -15.43 -9.92 17.58
C GLU A 193 -15.95 -8.49 17.33
N ALA A 194 -17.04 -8.12 17.99
CA ALA A 194 -17.55 -6.76 17.91
C ALA A 194 -16.55 -5.78 18.57
N LEU A 195 -16.38 -4.63 17.93
CA LEU A 195 -15.63 -3.51 18.50
C LEU A 195 -16.47 -2.83 19.59
N ASP A 196 -15.79 -2.31 20.61
CA ASP A 196 -16.45 -1.50 21.64
C ASP A 196 -16.73 -0.07 21.14
N GLU A 197 -17.50 0.71 21.91
CA GLU A 197 -17.91 2.06 21.50
C GLU A 197 -16.71 3.00 21.26
N ASN A 198 -15.63 2.87 22.02
CA ASN A 198 -14.43 3.69 21.85
C ASN A 198 -13.68 3.28 20.59
N GLU A 199 -13.54 1.98 20.35
CA GLU A 199 -12.91 1.43 19.14
C GLU A 199 -13.68 1.81 17.88
N ILE A 200 -15.02 1.75 17.91
CA ILE A 200 -15.87 2.20 16.80
C ILE A 200 -15.68 3.70 16.55
N GLN A 201 -15.61 4.51 17.61
CA GLN A 201 -15.39 5.94 17.49
C GLN A 201 -14.00 6.24 16.90
N GLU A 202 -12.98 5.52 17.32
CA GLU A 202 -11.61 5.64 16.78
C GLU A 202 -11.55 5.33 15.28
N VAL A 203 -12.18 4.22 14.86
CA VAL A 203 -12.29 3.86 13.44
C VAL A 203 -13.09 4.90 12.66
N ALA A 204 -14.16 5.43 13.24
CA ALA A 204 -14.99 6.45 12.62
C ALA A 204 -14.22 7.76 12.39
N ASP A 205 -13.49 8.22 13.40
CA ASP A 205 -12.67 9.43 13.33
C ASP A 205 -11.53 9.28 12.32
N PHE A 206 -10.89 8.10 12.29
CA PHE A 206 -9.89 7.76 11.29
C PHE A 206 -10.45 7.87 9.87
N LEU A 207 -11.53 7.14 9.56
CA LEU A 207 -12.10 7.12 8.20
C LEU A 207 -12.68 8.46 7.76
N PHE A 208 -13.18 9.27 8.70
CA PHE A 208 -13.73 10.59 8.41
C PHE A 208 -12.63 11.64 8.12
N GLY A 209 -11.44 11.48 8.70
CA GLY A 209 -10.32 12.40 8.53
C GLY A 209 -9.48 12.20 7.27
N VAL A 210 -9.89 11.31 6.35
CA VAL A 210 -9.11 10.93 5.17
C VAL A 210 -9.41 11.84 3.99
N ASP A 211 -8.40 12.57 3.51
CA ASP A 211 -8.49 13.36 2.27
C ASP A 211 -8.25 12.51 1.00
N VAL A 212 -7.27 11.60 1.05
CA VAL A 212 -6.88 10.71 -0.05
C VAL A 212 -6.83 9.28 0.44
N TRP A 213 -7.70 8.45 -0.09
CA TRP A 213 -7.80 7.05 0.30
C TRP A 213 -6.68 6.22 -0.30
N THR A 214 -6.08 5.38 0.54
CA THR A 214 -5.16 4.33 0.14
C THR A 214 -5.80 2.95 0.40
N ASN A 215 -5.00 1.90 0.23
CA ASN A 215 -5.43 0.54 0.52
C ASN A 215 -5.81 0.35 2.00
N LEU A 216 -5.12 1.02 2.93
CA LEU A 216 -5.38 0.90 4.36
C LEU A 216 -6.80 1.30 4.71
N GLU A 217 -7.26 2.46 4.24
CA GLU A 217 -8.59 2.97 4.55
C GLU A 217 -9.68 2.08 3.95
N LEU A 218 -9.49 1.62 2.70
CA LEU A 218 -10.40 0.65 2.06
C LEU A 218 -10.46 -0.67 2.83
N PHE A 219 -9.32 -1.17 3.29
CA PHE A 219 -9.23 -2.39 4.10
C PHE A 219 -9.98 -2.23 5.42
N VAL A 220 -9.69 -1.15 6.17
CA VAL A 220 -10.33 -0.87 7.46
C VAL A 220 -11.84 -0.72 7.28
N PHE A 221 -12.27 0.05 6.28
CA PHE A 221 -13.68 0.25 6.00
C PHE A 221 -14.39 -1.06 5.62
N ASN A 222 -13.78 -1.91 4.80
CA ASN A 222 -14.35 -3.21 4.42
C ASN A 222 -14.75 -4.06 5.62
N TYR A 223 -13.86 -4.19 6.60
CA TYR A 223 -14.07 -5.07 7.73
C TYR A 223 -14.86 -4.43 8.88
N THR A 224 -14.97 -3.10 8.92
CA THR A 224 -15.69 -2.39 9.97
C THR A 224 -17.06 -1.86 9.54
N VAL A 225 -17.39 -1.85 8.24
CA VAL A 225 -18.65 -1.28 7.69
C VAL A 225 -19.91 -1.78 8.38
N GLY A 226 -19.95 -3.03 8.85
CA GLY A 226 -21.08 -3.60 9.58
C GLY A 226 -21.39 -2.92 10.90
N GLN A 227 -20.37 -2.33 11.53
CA GLN A 227 -20.41 -1.76 12.87
C GLN A 227 -20.56 -0.22 12.86
N LEU A 228 -20.39 0.42 11.70
CA LEU A 228 -20.49 1.87 11.55
C LEU A 228 -21.94 2.37 11.37
N SER A 229 -22.20 3.61 11.74
CA SER A 229 -23.52 4.24 11.55
C SER A 229 -23.85 4.42 10.06
N PHE A 230 -25.14 4.37 9.71
CA PHE A 230 -25.58 4.58 8.32
C PHE A 230 -25.13 5.93 7.75
N ASN A 231 -25.22 7.00 8.57
CA ASN A 231 -24.84 8.35 8.14
C ASN A 231 -23.35 8.45 7.81
N LEU A 232 -22.50 7.77 8.60
CA LEU A 232 -21.07 7.71 8.35
C LEU A 232 -20.76 6.93 7.07
N ILE A 233 -21.32 5.72 6.92
CA ILE A 233 -21.14 4.89 5.71
C ILE A 233 -21.52 5.67 4.44
N ARG A 234 -22.66 6.37 4.47
CA ARG A 234 -23.11 7.19 3.35
C ARG A 234 -22.16 8.35 3.06
N SER A 235 -21.69 9.04 4.10
CA SER A 235 -20.77 10.18 3.96
C SER A 235 -19.43 9.74 3.37
N ILE A 236 -18.88 8.62 3.87
CA ILE A 236 -17.66 7.99 3.35
C ILE A 236 -17.81 7.69 1.86
N TRP A 237 -18.86 6.99 1.44
CA TRP A 237 -19.03 6.67 0.02
C TRP A 237 -19.17 7.92 -0.86
N ILE A 238 -19.97 8.91 -0.43
CA ILE A 238 -20.13 10.16 -1.19
C ILE A 238 -18.78 10.88 -1.35
N ASP A 239 -17.97 10.92 -0.29
CA ASP A 239 -16.69 11.57 -0.34
C ASP A 239 -15.66 10.81 -1.19
N PHE A 240 -15.57 9.49 -1.00
CA PHE A 240 -14.72 8.59 -1.78
C PHE A 240 -14.93 8.77 -3.30
N PHE A 241 -16.18 8.88 -3.73
CA PHE A 241 -16.52 9.02 -5.16
C PHE A 241 -16.17 10.38 -5.77
N LYS A 242 -15.85 11.41 -4.97
CA LYS A 242 -15.38 12.70 -5.53
C LYS A 242 -14.02 12.57 -6.22
N ASN A 243 -13.18 11.65 -5.76
CA ASN A 243 -11.81 11.46 -6.19
C ASN A 243 -11.61 10.10 -6.89
N VAL A 244 -12.66 9.57 -7.55
CA VAL A 244 -12.67 8.21 -8.10
C VAL A 244 -11.57 7.94 -9.14
N THR A 245 -11.11 8.99 -9.84
CA THR A 245 -10.12 8.90 -10.93
C THR A 245 -8.77 8.32 -10.49
N TYR A 246 -8.41 8.40 -9.21
CA TYR A 246 -7.16 7.80 -8.71
C TYR A 246 -7.19 6.26 -8.69
N PHE A 247 -8.38 5.64 -8.75
CA PHE A 247 -8.57 4.22 -8.47
C PHE A 247 -8.97 3.38 -9.69
N GLU A 248 -9.41 4.02 -10.77
CA GLU A 248 -10.03 3.34 -11.92
C GLU A 248 -9.05 2.40 -12.64
N ASP A 249 -7.77 2.77 -12.75
CA ASP A 249 -6.79 1.99 -13.51
C ASP A 249 -6.06 0.93 -12.68
N ASN A 250 -6.06 1.04 -11.35
CA ASN A 250 -5.38 0.08 -10.48
C ASN A 250 -6.27 -1.12 -10.13
N ARG A 251 -5.83 -2.32 -10.53
CA ARG A 251 -6.57 -3.57 -10.30
C ARG A 251 -6.87 -3.84 -8.83
N GLU A 252 -5.90 -3.64 -7.95
CA GLU A 252 -6.08 -3.95 -6.53
C GLU A 252 -7.15 -3.05 -5.91
N TYR A 253 -7.10 -1.75 -6.20
CA TYR A 253 -8.11 -0.81 -5.74
C TYR A 253 -9.50 -1.18 -6.25
N ARG A 254 -9.65 -1.48 -7.56
CA ARG A 254 -10.94 -1.92 -8.11
C ARG A 254 -11.51 -3.12 -7.38
N ILE A 255 -10.68 -4.15 -7.12
CA ILE A 255 -11.11 -5.35 -6.39
C ILE A 255 -11.61 -4.98 -5.00
N ARG A 256 -10.85 -4.17 -4.26
CA ARG A 256 -11.19 -3.78 -2.88
C ARG A 256 -12.43 -2.90 -2.83
N ILE A 257 -12.61 -1.98 -3.78
CA ILE A 257 -13.80 -1.15 -3.88
C ILE A 257 -15.04 -2.04 -4.10
N VAL A 258 -15.04 -2.91 -5.12
CA VAL A 258 -16.20 -3.79 -5.40
C VAL A 258 -16.50 -4.70 -4.19
N ARG A 259 -15.49 -5.24 -3.52
CA ARG A 259 -15.66 -6.02 -2.29
C ARG A 259 -16.31 -5.22 -1.16
N THR A 260 -15.85 -3.99 -0.94
CA THR A 260 -16.34 -3.11 0.14
C THR A 260 -17.77 -2.64 -0.15
N MET A 261 -18.10 -2.43 -1.42
CA MET A 261 -19.46 -2.11 -1.85
C MET A 261 -20.40 -3.30 -1.68
N ALA A 262 -19.95 -4.50 -2.01
CA ALA A 262 -20.72 -5.71 -1.76
C ALA A 262 -20.99 -5.90 -0.25
N ALA A 263 -19.97 -5.74 0.59
CA ALA A 263 -20.11 -5.77 2.04
C ALA A 263 -21.09 -4.69 2.56
N THR A 264 -20.98 -3.46 2.05
CA THR A 264 -21.92 -2.37 2.36
C THR A 264 -23.35 -2.76 2.01
N CYS A 265 -23.58 -3.35 0.83
CA CYS A 265 -24.91 -3.80 0.42
C CYS A 265 -25.48 -4.85 1.38
N LEU A 266 -24.67 -5.83 1.80
CA LEU A 266 -25.08 -6.83 2.78
C LEU A 266 -25.52 -6.19 4.10
N VAL A 267 -24.77 -5.20 4.60
CA VAL A 267 -25.13 -4.43 5.80
C VAL A 267 -26.42 -3.65 5.61
N MET A 268 -26.60 -3.00 4.46
CA MET A 268 -27.85 -2.28 4.15
C MET A 268 -29.06 -3.22 4.11
N LEU A 269 -28.91 -4.44 3.58
CA LEU A 269 -29.97 -5.45 3.56
C LEU A 269 -30.34 -5.93 4.96
N GLU A 270 -29.38 -6.10 5.87
CA GLU A 270 -29.65 -6.42 7.28
C GLU A 270 -30.45 -5.30 7.95
N ARG A 271 -30.12 -4.05 7.62
CA ARG A 271 -30.78 -2.82 8.11
C ARG A 271 -32.07 -2.45 7.35
N GLU A 272 -32.61 -3.36 6.53
CA GLU A 272 -33.86 -3.18 5.76
C GLU A 272 -33.85 -2.02 4.75
N ARG A 273 -32.65 -1.63 4.29
CA ARG A 273 -32.43 -0.51 3.38
C ARG A 273 -32.08 -1.01 1.98
N ALA A 274 -32.96 -1.81 1.37
CA ALA A 274 -32.71 -2.39 0.05
C ALA A 274 -32.56 -1.33 -1.07
N SER A 275 -33.24 -0.19 -0.96
CA SER A 275 -33.08 0.92 -1.92
C SER A 275 -31.71 1.60 -1.80
N ASP A 276 -31.20 1.78 -0.58
CA ASP A 276 -29.85 2.31 -0.36
C ASP A 276 -28.80 1.31 -0.86
N ALA A 277 -29.00 0.01 -0.59
CA ALA A 277 -28.13 -1.06 -1.11
C ALA A 277 -28.03 -1.03 -2.65
N GLN A 278 -29.17 -0.91 -3.34
CA GLN A 278 -29.20 -0.80 -4.80
C GLN A 278 -28.47 0.45 -5.30
N SER A 279 -28.63 1.58 -4.60
CA SER A 279 -27.97 2.84 -4.94
C SER A 279 -26.45 2.75 -4.79
N PHE A 280 -25.96 2.15 -3.70
CA PHE A 280 -24.54 1.90 -3.54
C PHE A 280 -24.02 0.93 -4.60
N LEU A 281 -24.71 -0.19 -4.83
CA LEU A 281 -24.27 -1.18 -5.81
C LEU A 281 -24.14 -0.61 -7.23
N ALA A 282 -24.99 0.36 -7.61
CA ALA A 282 -24.91 0.99 -8.92
C ALA A 282 -23.53 1.64 -9.18
N TYR A 283 -22.90 2.25 -8.17
CA TYR A 283 -21.56 2.82 -8.34
C TYR A 283 -20.47 1.75 -8.53
N ALA A 284 -20.68 0.52 -8.04
CA ALA A 284 -19.71 -0.57 -8.19
C ALA A 284 -19.52 -0.99 -9.66
N GLN A 285 -20.51 -0.70 -10.50
CA GLN A 285 -20.49 -1.05 -11.92
C GLN A 285 -19.34 -0.36 -12.67
N ALA A 286 -18.92 0.83 -12.25
CA ALA A 286 -17.83 1.59 -12.87
C ALA A 286 -16.45 0.89 -12.73
N PHE A 287 -16.28 0.03 -11.72
CA PHE A 287 -15.00 -0.65 -11.46
C PHE A 287 -14.94 -2.08 -11.99
N LEU A 288 -15.99 -2.56 -12.67
CA LEU A 288 -15.99 -3.90 -13.23
C LEU A 288 -15.15 -3.94 -14.51
N GLN A 289 -14.18 -4.86 -14.56
CA GLN A 289 -13.34 -5.10 -15.73
C GLN A 289 -13.57 -6.50 -16.27
N SER A 290 -13.48 -6.65 -17.59
CA SER A 290 -13.72 -7.94 -18.24
C SER A 290 -12.73 -9.02 -17.81
N THR A 291 -11.51 -8.62 -17.44
CA THR A 291 -10.39 -9.45 -16.99
C THR A 291 -10.40 -9.77 -15.48
N ASP A 292 -11.46 -9.37 -14.77
CA ASP A 292 -11.64 -9.63 -13.34
C ASP A 292 -12.95 -10.38 -13.10
N GLU A 293 -12.90 -11.70 -13.28
CA GLU A 293 -14.09 -12.56 -13.16
C GLU A 293 -14.60 -12.65 -11.73
N PHE A 294 -13.70 -12.58 -10.73
CA PHE A 294 -14.07 -12.68 -9.32
C PHE A 294 -14.96 -11.50 -8.89
N THR A 295 -14.54 -10.26 -9.17
CA THR A 295 -15.32 -9.07 -8.83
C THR A 295 -16.65 -9.03 -9.58
N ARG A 296 -16.69 -9.49 -10.83
CA ARG A 296 -17.93 -9.63 -11.60
C ARG A 296 -18.88 -10.66 -10.99
N CYS A 297 -18.36 -11.80 -10.53
CA CYS A 297 -19.15 -12.80 -9.82
C CYS A 297 -19.73 -12.21 -8.53
N LEU A 298 -18.90 -11.53 -7.73
CA LEU A 298 -19.34 -10.87 -6.51
C LEU A 298 -20.43 -9.84 -6.77
N PHE A 299 -20.23 -8.95 -7.75
CA PHE A 299 -21.23 -7.96 -8.14
C PHE A 299 -22.54 -8.63 -8.57
N LYS A 300 -22.47 -9.66 -9.41
CA LYS A 300 -23.67 -10.36 -9.90
C LYS A 300 -24.44 -11.06 -8.78
N PHE A 301 -23.73 -11.70 -7.85
CA PHE A 301 -24.35 -12.30 -6.68
C PHE A 301 -25.05 -11.25 -5.83
N THR A 302 -24.35 -10.16 -5.50
CA THR A 302 -24.92 -9.08 -4.67
C THR A 302 -26.11 -8.41 -5.36
N GLN A 303 -26.04 -8.18 -6.68
CA GLN A 303 -27.14 -7.63 -7.47
C GLN A 303 -28.38 -8.53 -7.41
N ALA A 304 -28.20 -9.84 -7.62
CA ALA A 304 -29.28 -10.79 -7.50
C ALA A 304 -29.88 -10.81 -6.08
N LEU A 305 -29.03 -10.74 -5.05
CA LEU A 305 -29.50 -10.70 -3.67
C LEU A 305 -30.31 -9.43 -3.34
N VAL A 306 -29.86 -8.26 -3.79
CA VAL A 306 -30.59 -6.99 -3.62
C VAL A 306 -31.92 -7.03 -4.37
N ASN A 307 -31.93 -7.54 -5.61
CA ASN A 307 -33.16 -7.72 -6.38
C ASN A 307 -34.15 -8.63 -5.63
N TYR A 308 -33.68 -9.79 -5.13
CA TYR A 308 -34.52 -10.69 -4.33
C TYR A 308 -35.08 -10.00 -3.07
N ALA A 309 -34.30 -9.15 -2.41
CA ALA A 309 -34.75 -8.40 -1.25
C ALA A 309 -35.91 -7.44 -1.58
N GLN A 310 -35.87 -6.80 -2.76
CA GLN A 310 -36.88 -5.86 -3.23
C GLN A 310 -38.13 -6.53 -3.80
N THR A 311 -37.97 -7.56 -4.64
CA THR A 311 -39.07 -8.11 -5.46
C THR A 311 -39.56 -9.47 -5.00
N LYS A 312 -38.76 -10.20 -4.20
CA LYS A 312 -38.96 -11.63 -3.88
C LYS A 312 -39.04 -12.55 -5.10
N ASP A 313 -38.50 -12.10 -6.23
CA ASP A 313 -38.49 -12.84 -7.49
C ASP A 313 -37.60 -14.09 -7.40
N THR A 314 -38.16 -15.24 -7.75
CA THR A 314 -37.43 -16.52 -7.76
C THR A 314 -36.34 -16.57 -8.84
N GLN A 315 -36.43 -15.76 -9.90
CA GLN A 315 -35.36 -15.65 -10.89
C GLN A 315 -34.05 -15.14 -10.28
N ALA A 316 -34.13 -14.24 -9.30
CA ALA A 316 -32.97 -13.75 -8.58
C ALA A 316 -32.26 -14.86 -7.77
N LEU A 317 -33.00 -15.87 -7.30
CA LEU A 317 -32.41 -17.05 -6.66
C LEU A 317 -31.59 -17.89 -7.64
N GLU A 318 -32.08 -18.04 -8.87
CA GLU A 318 -31.37 -18.77 -9.92
C GLU A 318 -30.10 -18.03 -10.34
N GLU A 319 -30.11 -16.70 -10.41
CA GLU A 319 -28.89 -15.91 -10.67
C GLU A 319 -27.83 -16.09 -9.55
N MET A 320 -28.23 -16.10 -8.28
CA MET A 320 -27.30 -16.41 -7.18
C MET A 320 -26.72 -17.82 -7.29
N LYS A 321 -27.54 -18.82 -7.63
CA LYS A 321 -27.09 -20.21 -7.84
C LYS A 321 -26.13 -20.34 -9.01
N LYS A 322 -26.33 -19.59 -10.11
CA LYS A 322 -25.39 -19.58 -11.25
C LYS A 322 -24.01 -19.12 -10.82
N VAL A 323 -23.92 -18.05 -10.03
CA VAL A 323 -22.63 -17.57 -9.51
C VAL A 323 -21.96 -18.61 -8.62
N ILE A 324 -22.71 -19.22 -7.69
CA ILE A 324 -22.19 -20.32 -6.85
C ILE A 324 -21.69 -21.48 -7.73
N GLY A 325 -22.43 -21.84 -8.78
CA GLY A 325 -22.04 -22.89 -9.72
C GLY A 325 -20.76 -22.58 -10.49
N ILE A 326 -20.44 -21.30 -10.73
CA ILE A 326 -19.14 -20.91 -11.31
C ILE A 326 -18.01 -21.23 -10.32
N PHE A 327 -18.18 -20.92 -9.02
CA PHE A 327 -17.16 -21.25 -8.02
C PHE A 327 -16.96 -22.76 -7.88
N ASP A 328 -18.04 -23.55 -7.89
CA ASP A 328 -17.96 -25.01 -7.92
C ASP A 328 -17.22 -25.53 -9.15
N TYR A 329 -17.54 -25.00 -10.34
CA TYR A 329 -16.90 -25.37 -11.59
C TYR A 329 -15.39 -25.08 -11.60
N LEU A 330 -14.98 -23.97 -10.97
CA LEU A 330 -13.57 -23.60 -10.81
C LEU A 330 -12.85 -24.40 -9.70
N GLY A 331 -13.58 -25.22 -8.94
CA GLY A 331 -13.03 -26.01 -7.83
C GLY A 331 -12.83 -25.23 -6.54
N ASP A 332 -13.39 -24.03 -6.41
CA ASP A 332 -13.31 -23.20 -5.21
C ASP A 332 -14.45 -23.52 -4.23
N ALA A 333 -14.32 -24.66 -3.56
CA ALA A 333 -15.33 -25.16 -2.62
C ALA A 333 -15.57 -24.22 -1.43
N ILE A 334 -14.52 -23.50 -0.98
CA ILE A 334 -14.59 -22.57 0.15
C ILE A 334 -15.48 -21.38 -0.22
N LEU A 335 -15.23 -20.78 -1.38
CA LEU A 335 -16.01 -19.65 -1.86
C LEU A 335 -17.45 -20.07 -2.16
N ALA A 336 -17.64 -21.20 -2.84
CA ALA A 336 -18.97 -21.73 -3.13
C ALA A 336 -19.80 -21.90 -1.84
N GLU A 337 -19.24 -22.52 -0.80
CA GLU A 337 -19.94 -22.74 0.46
C GLU A 337 -20.23 -21.44 1.22
N LYS A 338 -19.29 -20.49 1.22
CA LYS A 338 -19.51 -19.17 1.81
C LYS A 338 -20.71 -18.47 1.16
N TYR A 339 -20.79 -18.44 -0.16
CA TYR A 339 -21.91 -17.79 -0.86
C TYR A 339 -23.23 -18.57 -0.74
N ARG A 340 -23.20 -19.91 -0.62
CA ARG A 340 -24.40 -20.69 -0.25
C ARG A 340 -24.93 -20.28 1.12
N ARG A 341 -24.07 -20.17 2.13
CA ARG A 341 -24.46 -19.74 3.48
C ARG A 341 -25.01 -18.32 3.48
N ILE A 342 -24.39 -17.39 2.76
CA ILE A 342 -24.91 -16.02 2.58
C ILE A 342 -26.31 -16.07 1.92
N MET A 343 -26.47 -16.80 0.82
CA MET A 343 -27.77 -16.94 0.15
C MET A 343 -28.84 -17.47 1.11
N VAL A 344 -28.55 -18.53 1.87
CA VAL A 344 -29.48 -19.11 2.85
C VAL A 344 -29.80 -18.13 3.99
N LYS A 345 -28.78 -17.48 4.57
CA LYS A 345 -28.94 -16.50 5.65
C LYS A 345 -29.91 -15.40 5.22
N TYR A 346 -29.61 -14.71 4.13
CA TYR A 346 -30.41 -13.56 3.70
C TYR A 346 -31.77 -13.97 3.17
N THR A 347 -31.89 -15.06 2.41
CA THR A 347 -33.22 -15.52 1.98
C THR A 347 -34.10 -15.95 3.15
N THR A 348 -33.52 -16.50 4.23
CA THR A 348 -34.24 -16.84 5.46
C THR A 348 -34.67 -15.59 6.22
N ILE A 349 -33.75 -14.65 6.46
CA ILE A 349 -34.07 -13.35 7.09
C ILE A 349 -35.21 -12.67 6.31
N LEU A 350 -35.10 -12.62 4.99
CA LEU A 350 -36.05 -11.98 4.09
C LEU A 350 -37.39 -12.72 3.95
N LYS A 351 -37.49 -13.99 4.37
CA LYS A 351 -38.73 -14.80 4.43
C LYS A 351 -39.38 -14.77 5.82
N LYS A 352 -38.59 -14.77 6.90
CA LYS A 352 -39.07 -14.78 8.30
C LYS A 352 -39.69 -13.45 8.74
N LYS A 353 -39.33 -12.33 8.11
CA LYS A 353 -39.86 -10.98 8.40
C LYS A 353 -41.36 -10.77 8.09
N LYS A 354 -42.18 -11.83 7.99
CA LYS A 354 -43.65 -11.77 8.14
C LYS A 354 -44.10 -11.59 9.60
N ASN A 355 -43.22 -11.76 10.61
CA ASN A 355 -43.47 -11.46 12.03
C ASN A 355 -42.19 -10.88 12.69
N PHE A 356 -42.29 -9.71 13.33
CA PHE A 356 -41.22 -8.88 13.98
C PHE A 356 -40.63 -9.49 15.29
N PRO A 357 -39.63 -8.89 16.00
CA PRO A 357 -38.70 -7.77 15.72
C PRO A 357 -37.19 -8.08 15.97
N ASP A 358 -36.34 -7.10 15.61
CA ASP A 358 -34.95 -6.74 16.01
C ASP A 358 -33.98 -7.84 16.54
N LEU A 359 -32.98 -8.20 15.73
CA LEU A 359 -31.91 -9.15 16.06
C LEU A 359 -30.65 -8.39 16.52
N ARG A 360 -30.66 -7.95 17.78
CA ARG A 360 -29.43 -7.91 18.59
C ARG A 360 -29.40 -9.21 19.41
N ASN A 361 -28.22 -9.82 19.50
CA ASN A 361 -27.88 -11.05 20.23
C ASN A 361 -27.64 -12.26 19.31
N PHE A 362 -26.40 -12.36 18.82
CA PHE A 362 -25.86 -13.53 18.13
C PHE A 362 -25.17 -14.52 19.10
N GLU A 363 -25.60 -14.59 20.37
CA GLU A 363 -25.02 -15.50 21.37
C GLU A 363 -25.92 -16.70 21.76
N GLU A 364 -27.14 -16.84 21.23
CA GLU A 364 -28.04 -17.93 21.67
C GLU A 364 -28.15 -19.14 20.74
N PHE A 365 -27.47 -19.17 19.59
CA PHE A 365 -27.57 -20.31 18.65
C PHE A 365 -26.67 -21.51 18.97
N GLU A 366 -25.78 -21.43 19.96
CA GLU A 366 -24.94 -22.57 20.41
C GLU A 366 -25.45 -23.31 21.65
N LYS A 367 -26.57 -22.89 22.28
CA LYS A 367 -27.03 -23.47 23.56
C LYS A 367 -28.29 -24.32 23.53
N THR A 368 -28.95 -24.50 22.39
CA THR A 368 -30.05 -25.46 22.29
C THR A 368 -29.70 -26.56 21.31
N GLY A 369 -28.99 -27.57 21.81
CA GLY A 369 -28.88 -28.86 21.14
C GLY A 369 -30.26 -29.50 21.03
N LEU A 370 -30.81 -29.49 19.82
CA LEU A 370 -31.86 -30.35 19.31
C LEU A 370 -31.67 -30.54 17.81
#